data_AF-A0A9X0DAL4-F1
#
_entry.id   AF-A0A9X0DAL4-F1
#
_cell.length_a   1.000
_cell.length_b   1.000
_cell.length_c   1.000
_cell.angle_alpha   90.00
_cell.angle_beta   90.00
_cell.angle_gamma   90.00
#
_symmetry.space_group_name_H-M   'P 1'
#
loop_
_entity.id
_entity.type
_entity.pdbx_description
1 polymer ?
#
loop_
_entity_poly.entity_id
_entity_poly.type
_entity_poly.pdbx_seq_one_letter_code
_entity_poly.pdbx_strand_id
1 'polypeptide(L)'
;MAENSVYHIFWLFSFFSMSFNWTAQPTNPTLAIKGQDVSLTWNYSLTADELLKSQTFYGIIWRRLTQSSSSYNEIGLKNYLKLGGNPGDPGTLSYSELQAPHIVVDRNDPATLHIKDVRREDEGTYKIYFFLQLGGNAIVDHEVNLTVLGKF
;
A
#
# COMPACT_ATOMS: atom_id res chain seq x y z
N MET A 1 -40.78 -9.33 47.39
CA MET A 1 -39.89 -10.49 47.15
C MET A 1 -40.37 -11.16 45.88
N ALA A 2 -39.66 -11.23 44.76
CA ALA A 2 -38.29 -10.87 44.43
C ALA A 2 -38.25 -10.47 42.93
N GLU A 3 -37.23 -9.70 42.58
CA GLU A 3 -36.82 -9.38 41.20
C GLU A 3 -36.64 -10.64 40.34
N ASN A 4 -36.78 -10.50 39.02
CA ASN A 4 -35.73 -11.00 38.12
C ASN A 4 -35.77 -10.33 36.75
N SER A 5 -34.78 -9.46 36.60
CA SER A 5 -34.00 -9.03 35.43
C SER A 5 -34.43 -9.39 34.02
N VAL A 6 -34.49 -8.29 33.26
CA VAL A 6 -34.43 -8.11 31.82
C VAL A 6 -33.18 -8.79 31.22
N TYR A 7 -33.37 -9.66 30.23
CA TYR A 7 -32.28 -10.09 29.34
C TYR A 7 -32.26 -9.19 28.10
N HIS A 8 -31.52 -8.08 28.18
CA HIS A 8 -31.06 -7.39 26.98
C HIS A 8 -29.94 -8.23 26.36
N ILE A 9 -30.28 -8.98 25.31
CA ILE A 9 -29.31 -9.62 24.44
C ILE A 9 -28.60 -8.48 23.68
N PHE A 10 -27.45 -8.06 24.19
CA PHE A 10 -26.51 -7.24 23.45
C PHE A 10 -25.92 -8.12 22.34
N TRP A 11 -26.31 -7.84 21.10
CA TRP A 11 -25.56 -8.27 19.93
C TRP A 11 -24.18 -7.61 20.00
N LEU A 12 -23.20 -8.37 20.48
CA LEU A 12 -21.80 -8.01 20.33
C LEU A 12 -21.47 -8.16 18.84
N PHE A 13 -21.70 -7.10 18.07
CA PHE A 13 -21.07 -6.96 16.76
C PHE A 13 -19.57 -6.90 17.01
N SER A 14 -18.92 -8.05 16.95
CA SER A 14 -17.48 -8.13 16.86
C SER A 14 -17.12 -7.49 15.52
N PHE A 15 -16.78 -6.20 15.54
CA PHE A 15 -15.99 -5.61 14.48
C PHE A 15 -14.69 -6.42 14.46
N PHE A 16 -14.57 -7.36 13.52
CA PHE A 16 -13.27 -7.89 13.16
C PHE A 16 -12.45 -6.70 12.65
N SER A 17 -11.68 -6.07 13.53
CA SER A 17 -10.60 -5.18 13.12
C SER A 17 -9.60 -6.08 12.39
N MET A 18 -9.64 -6.02 11.05
CA MET A 18 -8.55 -6.53 10.22
C MET A 18 -7.29 -5.79 10.66
N SER A 19 -6.29 -6.51 11.16
CA SER A 19 -5.10 -5.94 11.78
C SER A 19 -3.89 -5.98 10.86
N PHE A 20 -4.08 -5.54 9.62
CA PHE A 20 -2.97 -5.15 8.76
C PHE A 20 -2.22 -4.01 9.44
N ASN A 21 -0.91 -4.19 9.62
CA ASN A 21 -0.07 -3.21 10.30
C ASN A 21 1.15 -2.88 9.43
N TRP A 22 1.36 -1.58 9.19
CA TRP A 22 2.65 -1.07 8.75
C TRP A 22 3.64 -1.19 9.91
N THR A 23 4.76 -1.87 9.68
CA THR A 23 5.80 -2.12 10.70
C THR A 23 6.99 -1.19 10.53
N ALA A 24 7.20 -0.65 9.32
CA ALA A 24 8.15 0.43 9.07
C ALA A 24 7.69 1.24 7.84
N GLN A 25 8.17 2.47 7.77
CA GLN A 25 7.89 3.39 6.67
C GLN A 25 9.13 4.21 6.35
N PRO A 26 9.21 4.81 5.14
CA PRO A 26 10.27 5.74 4.84
C PRO A 26 10.21 6.94 5.79
N THR A 27 11.36 7.58 6.04
CA THR A 27 11.42 8.80 6.85
C THR A 27 10.45 9.85 6.32
N ASN A 28 9.83 10.66 7.18
CA ASN A 28 8.92 11.73 6.75
C ASN A 28 9.38 13.08 7.32
N PRO A 29 9.94 14.00 6.51
CA PRO A 29 10.20 13.85 5.07
C PRO A 29 11.35 12.88 4.77
N THR A 30 11.30 12.22 3.61
CA THR A 30 12.43 11.52 3.00
C THR A 30 13.21 12.54 2.19
N LEU A 31 14.51 12.64 2.46
CA LEU A 31 15.40 13.54 1.74
C LEU A 31 16.06 12.78 0.58
N ALA A 32 15.94 13.31 -0.63
CA ALA A 32 16.59 12.76 -1.81
C ALA A 32 17.50 13.80 -2.46
N ILE A 33 18.61 13.38 -3.06
CA ILE A 33 19.54 14.27 -3.76
C ILE A 33 19.22 14.22 -5.26
N LYS A 34 19.10 15.39 -5.89
CA LYS A 34 18.85 15.49 -7.34
C LYS A 34 19.93 14.71 -8.12
N GLY A 35 19.51 13.87 -9.06
CA GLY A 35 20.36 13.02 -9.89
C GLY A 35 20.82 11.72 -9.22
N GLN A 36 20.39 11.44 -7.99
CA GLN A 36 20.62 10.16 -7.31
C GLN A 36 19.33 9.34 -7.26
N ASP A 37 19.48 8.04 -7.05
CA ASP A 37 18.35 7.14 -6.86
C ASP A 37 17.88 7.18 -5.40
N VAL A 38 16.58 7.08 -5.18
CA VAL A 38 15.97 6.92 -3.85
C VAL A 38 14.93 5.81 -3.88
N SER A 39 14.78 5.11 -2.76
CA SER A 39 13.74 4.09 -2.58
C SER A 39 12.84 4.46 -1.42
N LEU A 40 11.53 4.38 -1.67
CA LEU A 40 10.50 4.49 -0.65
C LEU A 40 10.01 3.07 -0.33
N THR A 41 10.45 2.53 0.80
CA THR A 41 10.13 1.18 1.26
C THR A 41 9.21 1.23 2.48
N TRP A 42 8.07 0.57 2.37
CA TRP A 42 7.17 0.32 3.49
C TRP A 42 7.24 -1.15 3.87
N ASN A 43 7.35 -1.43 5.16
CA ASN A 43 7.26 -2.80 5.68
C ASN A 43 5.90 -2.99 6.32
N TYR A 44 5.35 -4.19 6.16
CA TYR A 44 4.10 -4.57 6.77
C TYR A 44 4.16 -6.00 7.29
N SER A 45 3.27 -6.31 8.22
CA SER A 45 3.02 -7.68 8.67
C SER A 45 1.56 -8.03 8.41
N LEU A 46 1.34 -9.25 7.92
CA LEU A 46 0.01 -9.82 7.76
C LEU A 46 -0.28 -10.78 8.92
N THR A 47 -1.52 -10.77 9.40
CA THR A 47 -2.04 -11.85 10.24
C THR A 47 -2.11 -13.17 9.46
N ALA A 48 -2.33 -14.29 10.17
CA ALA A 48 -2.50 -15.60 9.53
C ALA A 48 -3.64 -15.61 8.49
N ASP A 49 -4.77 -14.98 8.80
CA ASP A 49 -5.92 -14.90 7.91
C ASP A 49 -5.64 -14.01 6.68
N GLU A 50 -4.93 -12.92 6.87
CA GLU A 50 -4.54 -12.01 5.78
C GLU A 50 -3.50 -12.65 4.86
N LEU A 51 -2.54 -13.38 5.43
CA LEU A 51 -1.57 -14.16 4.67
C LEU A 51 -2.26 -15.25 3.85
N LEU A 52 -3.28 -15.91 4.40
CA LEU A 52 -4.06 -16.89 3.66
C LEU A 52 -4.82 -16.23 2.50
N LYS A 53 -5.41 -15.05 2.71
CA LYS A 53 -6.09 -14.27 1.65
C LYS A 53 -5.12 -13.83 0.57
N SER A 54 -3.91 -13.38 0.95
CA SER A 54 -2.90 -12.91 -0.01
C SER A 54 -2.41 -14.00 -0.97
N GLN A 55 -2.56 -15.28 -0.61
CA GLN A 55 -2.25 -16.41 -1.52
C GLN A 55 -3.23 -16.53 -2.69
N THR A 56 -4.41 -15.92 -2.58
CA THR A 56 -5.38 -15.82 -3.69
C THR A 56 -5.22 -14.49 -4.41
N PHE A 57 -5.18 -13.39 -3.65
CA PHE A 57 -5.12 -12.06 -4.21
C PHE A 57 -4.48 -11.06 -3.25
N TYR A 58 -3.62 -10.19 -3.80
CA TYR A 58 -3.28 -8.93 -3.14
C TYR A 58 -3.01 -7.85 -4.20
N GLY A 59 -3.17 -6.59 -3.79
CA GLY A 59 -2.79 -5.44 -4.58
C GLY A 59 -2.11 -4.38 -3.73
N ILE A 60 -1.14 -3.71 -4.34
CA ILE A 60 -0.37 -2.61 -3.77
C ILE A 60 -0.37 -1.48 -4.78
N ILE A 61 -0.87 -0.32 -4.36
CA ILE A 61 -0.97 0.86 -5.19
C ILE A 61 -0.14 1.97 -4.57
N TRP A 62 0.73 2.58 -5.37
CA TRP A 62 1.40 3.82 -5.04
C TRP A 62 0.71 4.96 -5.76
N ARG A 63 0.40 6.01 -5.00
CA ARG A 63 -0.16 7.25 -5.53
C ARG A 63 0.69 8.43 -5.14
N ARG A 64 0.61 9.49 -5.94
CA ARG A 64 1.25 10.77 -5.67
C ARG A 64 0.21 11.88 -5.65
N LEU A 65 0.32 12.78 -4.68
CA LEU A 65 -0.53 13.95 -4.59
C LEU A 65 -0.24 14.88 -5.76
N THR A 66 -1.29 15.22 -6.49
CA THR A 66 -1.23 16.11 -7.64
C THR A 66 -1.38 17.54 -7.17
N GLN A 67 -0.39 18.38 -7.45
CA GLN A 67 -0.40 19.79 -7.04
C GLN A 67 -1.57 20.59 -7.65
N SER A 68 -2.04 20.21 -8.85
CA SER A 68 -3.10 20.95 -9.56
C SER A 68 -4.52 20.64 -9.09
N SER A 69 -4.78 19.45 -8.55
CA SER A 69 -6.13 18.99 -8.21
C SER A 69 -6.33 18.61 -6.74
N SER A 70 -5.27 18.65 -5.91
CA SER A 70 -5.28 18.10 -4.55
C SER A 70 -5.74 16.63 -4.48
N SER A 71 -5.66 15.90 -5.59
CA SER A 71 -6.05 14.50 -5.71
C SER A 71 -4.83 13.60 -5.86
N TYR A 72 -4.96 12.34 -5.43
CA TYR A 72 -3.91 11.33 -5.59
C TYR A 72 -4.05 10.62 -6.93
N ASN A 73 -3.02 10.70 -7.78
CA ASN A 73 -2.95 9.93 -9.02
C ASN A 73 -2.12 8.66 -8.83
N GLU A 74 -2.55 7.55 -9.44
CA GLU A 74 -1.81 6.29 -9.41
C GLU A 74 -0.53 6.37 -10.25
N ILE A 75 0.61 6.12 -9.62
CA ILE A 75 1.93 6.15 -10.25
C ILE A 75 2.54 4.76 -10.36
N GLY A 76 2.06 3.80 -9.56
CA GLY A 76 2.54 2.43 -9.55
C GLY A 76 1.47 1.47 -9.05
N LEU A 77 1.44 0.27 -9.62
CA LEU A 77 0.61 -0.85 -9.19
C LEU A 77 1.43 -2.13 -9.21
N LYS A 78 1.25 -2.95 -8.18
CA LYS A 78 1.66 -4.36 -8.14
C LYS A 78 0.45 -5.16 -7.71
N ASN A 79 0.04 -6.13 -8.50
CA ASN A 79 -1.01 -7.05 -8.09
C ASN A 79 -0.58 -8.50 -8.29
N TYR A 80 -1.20 -9.36 -7.50
CA TYR A 80 -1.14 -10.79 -7.65
C TYR A 80 -2.57 -11.32 -7.66
N LEU A 81 -2.86 -12.20 -8.59
CA LEU A 81 -4.15 -12.85 -8.68
C LEU A 81 -3.99 -14.30 -9.10
N LYS A 82 -4.52 -15.21 -8.29
CA LYS A 82 -4.67 -16.61 -8.63
C LYS A 82 -6.13 -16.90 -8.99
N LEU A 83 -6.39 -17.14 -10.28
CA LEU A 83 -7.72 -17.51 -10.79
C LEU A 83 -7.81 -19.03 -10.93
N GLY A 84 -8.56 -19.69 -10.05
CA GLY A 84 -8.83 -21.13 -10.13
C GLY A 84 -8.14 -21.96 -9.05
N GLY A 85 -8.80 -23.06 -8.66
CA GLY A 85 -8.42 -23.93 -7.54
C GLY A 85 -7.58 -25.15 -7.92
N ASN A 86 -7.05 -25.22 -9.14
CA ASN A 86 -6.24 -26.36 -9.54
C ASN A 86 -4.91 -26.36 -8.78
N PRO A 87 -4.58 -27.46 -8.09
CA PRO A 87 -3.28 -27.61 -7.45
C PRO A 87 -2.17 -27.45 -8.49
N GLY A 88 -1.25 -26.52 -8.26
CA GLY A 88 -0.10 -26.27 -9.14
C GLY A 88 -0.22 -25.10 -10.11
N ASP A 89 -1.39 -24.45 -10.23
CA ASP A 89 -1.49 -23.24 -11.07
C ASP A 89 -0.78 -22.05 -10.39
N PRO A 90 0.27 -21.47 -11.01
CA PRO A 90 0.90 -20.28 -10.50
C PRO A 90 -0.05 -19.08 -10.69
N GLY A 91 -0.25 -18.28 -9.64
CA GLY A 91 -0.98 -17.03 -9.82
C GLY A 91 -0.22 -16.05 -10.72
N THR A 92 -0.95 -15.09 -11.26
CA THR A 92 -0.42 -14.05 -12.15
C THR A 92 0.00 -12.83 -11.36
N LEU A 93 1.26 -12.41 -11.52
CA LEU A 93 1.76 -11.10 -11.08
C LEU A 93 1.63 -10.10 -12.22
N SER A 94 1.07 -8.93 -11.96
CA SER A 94 1.10 -7.82 -12.93
C SER A 94 1.52 -6.50 -12.28
N TYR A 95 2.05 -5.62 -13.12
CA TYR A 95 2.65 -4.35 -12.73
C TYR A 95 2.17 -3.25 -13.67
N SER A 96 1.99 -2.04 -13.15
CA SER A 96 1.71 -0.86 -13.96
C SER A 96 2.52 0.33 -13.44
N GLU A 97 3.14 1.07 -14.36
CA GLU A 97 3.95 2.27 -14.09
C GLU A 97 3.39 3.39 -14.97
N LEU A 98 2.50 4.20 -14.41
CA LEU A 98 1.54 4.96 -15.22
C LEU A 98 1.99 6.38 -15.61
N GLN A 99 3.07 6.92 -15.01
CA GLN A 99 3.32 8.37 -15.09
C GLN A 99 4.75 8.79 -15.41
N ALA A 100 5.77 7.99 -15.09
CA ALA A 100 7.15 8.41 -15.27
C ALA A 100 8.09 7.19 -15.43
N PRO A 101 8.90 7.11 -16.50
CA PRO A 101 9.75 5.94 -16.75
C PRO A 101 10.88 5.77 -15.72
N HIS A 102 11.19 6.82 -14.94
CA HIS A 102 12.19 6.75 -13.88
C HIS A 102 11.61 6.33 -12.52
N ILE A 103 10.28 6.24 -12.40
CA ILE A 103 9.60 5.69 -11.22
C ILE A 103 9.26 4.23 -11.50
N VAL A 104 9.81 3.33 -10.70
CA VAL A 104 9.77 1.88 -10.95
C VAL A 104 9.28 1.15 -9.70
N VAL A 105 8.39 0.18 -9.87
CA VAL A 105 7.95 -0.69 -8.78
C VAL A 105 8.95 -1.83 -8.57
N ASP A 106 9.36 -2.09 -7.33
CA ASP A 106 10.22 -3.24 -7.04
C ASP A 106 9.45 -4.56 -7.29
N ARG A 107 10.05 -5.44 -8.09
CA ARG A 107 9.45 -6.73 -8.43
C ARG A 107 9.65 -7.77 -7.33
N ASN A 108 10.75 -7.69 -6.58
CA ASN A 108 11.13 -8.61 -5.53
C ASN A 108 10.58 -8.19 -4.17
N ASP A 109 10.63 -6.90 -3.85
CA ASP A 109 10.03 -6.36 -2.63
C ASP A 109 8.57 -5.98 -2.89
N PRO A 110 7.60 -6.42 -2.05
CA PRO A 110 6.19 -6.14 -2.30
C PRO A 110 5.86 -4.64 -2.20
N ALA A 111 6.48 -3.89 -1.30
CA ALA A 111 6.04 -2.54 -0.91
C ALA A 111 7.16 -1.49 -1.05
N THR A 112 7.96 -1.62 -2.11
CA THR A 112 9.02 -0.66 -2.45
C THR A 112 8.79 0.02 -3.80
N LEU A 113 8.95 1.34 -3.81
CA LEU A 113 8.94 2.19 -5.00
C LEU A 113 10.32 2.84 -5.18
N HIS A 114 10.92 2.66 -6.35
CA HIS A 114 12.17 3.30 -6.72
C HIS A 114 11.90 4.56 -7.54
N ILE A 115 12.62 5.63 -7.25
CA ILE A 115 12.67 6.84 -8.07
C ILE A 115 14.13 6.99 -8.48
N LYS A 116 14.41 6.71 -9.75
CA LYS A 116 15.75 6.77 -10.34
C LYS A 116 16.05 8.17 -10.84
N ASP A 117 17.31 8.60 -10.79
CA ASP A 117 17.74 9.91 -11.30
C ASP A 117 16.82 11.04 -10.80
N VAL A 118 16.67 11.18 -9.48
CA VAL A 118 15.66 12.04 -8.84
C VAL A 118 15.69 13.46 -9.40
N ARG A 119 14.52 13.99 -9.72
CA ARG A 119 14.32 15.32 -10.29
C ARG A 119 13.54 16.21 -9.32
N ARG A 120 13.61 17.51 -9.54
CA ARG A 120 12.82 18.49 -8.76
C ARG A 120 11.32 18.22 -8.87
N GLU A 121 10.88 17.77 -10.04
CA GLU A 121 9.49 17.40 -10.30
C GLU A 121 9.04 16.15 -9.56
N ASP A 122 9.91 15.41 -8.87
CA ASP A 122 9.54 14.26 -8.02
C ASP A 122 9.19 14.69 -6.59
N GLU A 123 9.49 15.92 -6.18
CA GLU A 123 9.14 16.43 -4.85
C GLU A 123 7.62 16.41 -4.60
N GLY A 124 7.20 15.91 -3.43
CA GLY A 124 5.79 15.91 -3.05
C GLY A 124 5.38 14.76 -2.13
N THR A 125 4.07 14.59 -1.96
CA THR A 125 3.49 13.59 -1.07
C THR A 125 3.18 12.31 -1.83
N TYR A 126 3.70 11.19 -1.32
CA TYR A 126 3.48 9.85 -1.83
C TYR A 126 2.64 9.06 -0.83
N LYS A 127 1.78 8.19 -1.34
CA LYS A 127 0.89 7.36 -0.55
C LYS A 127 0.92 5.93 -1.05
N ILE A 128 0.93 4.97 -0.13
CA ILE A 128 0.79 3.54 -0.45
C ILE A 128 -0.54 3.01 0.07
N TYR A 129 -1.14 2.11 -0.69
CA TYR A 129 -2.34 1.36 -0.33
C TYR A 129 -2.09 -0.13 -0.48
N PHE A 130 -2.57 -0.92 0.49
CA PHE A 130 -2.57 -2.38 0.43
C PHE A 130 -4.00 -2.92 0.54
N PHE A 131 -4.34 -3.91 -0.29
CA PHE A 131 -5.66 -4.53 -0.29
C PHE A 131 -5.60 -6.02 -0.62
N LEU A 132 -6.45 -6.81 0.06
CA LEU A 132 -6.51 -8.28 -0.03
C LEU A 132 -7.78 -8.80 -0.71
N GLN A 133 -8.59 -7.89 -1.26
CA GLN A 133 -9.83 -8.24 -1.95
C GLN A 133 -9.99 -7.39 -3.20
N LEU A 134 -10.37 -8.04 -4.32
CA LEU A 134 -10.74 -7.35 -5.55
C LEU A 134 -11.90 -6.39 -5.29
N GLY A 135 -11.69 -5.10 -5.59
CA GLY A 135 -12.70 -4.05 -5.34
C GLY A 135 -12.98 -3.79 -3.85
N GLY A 136 -12.17 -4.35 -2.94
CA GLY A 136 -12.27 -4.07 -1.51
C GLY A 136 -11.75 -2.69 -1.15
N ASN A 137 -12.16 -2.19 0.02
CA ASN A 137 -11.56 -0.98 0.59
C ASN A 137 -10.08 -1.23 0.90
N ALA A 138 -9.24 -0.21 0.72
CA ALA A 138 -7.87 -0.26 1.19
C ALA A 138 -7.87 -0.56 2.69
N ILE A 139 -6.98 -1.45 3.12
CA ILE A 139 -6.97 -1.89 4.51
C ILE A 139 -6.42 -0.77 5.39
N VAL A 140 -5.35 -0.11 4.93
CA VAL A 140 -4.74 1.10 5.52
C VAL A 140 -3.98 1.86 4.43
N ASP A 141 -3.90 3.19 4.53
CA ASP A 141 -2.98 4.03 3.74
C ASP A 141 -1.89 4.69 4.59
N HIS A 142 -0.72 4.93 3.99
CA HIS A 142 0.36 5.66 4.65
C HIS A 142 0.98 6.70 3.71
N GLU A 143 1.12 7.94 4.20
CA GLU A 143 1.70 9.06 3.45
C GLU A 143 3.15 9.31 3.86
N VAL A 144 3.97 9.71 2.89
CA VAL A 144 5.33 10.22 3.11
C VAL A 144 5.59 11.40 2.19
N ASN A 145 6.26 12.43 2.70
CA ASN A 145 6.73 13.53 1.87
C ASN A 145 8.15 13.24 1.39
N LEU A 146 8.40 13.41 0.09
CA LEU A 146 9.73 13.41 -0.51
C LEU A 146 10.17 14.87 -0.72
N THR A 147 11.35 15.23 -0.22
CA THR A 147 11.97 16.54 -0.42
C THR A 147 13.26 16.38 -1.21
N VAL A 148 13.42 17.16 -2.29
CA VAL A 148 14.57 17.03 -3.19
C VAL A 148 15.60 18.12 -2.88
N LEU A 149 16.83 17.69 -2.59
CA LEU A 149 17.98 18.51 -2.28
C LEU A 149 18.90 18.64 -3.51
N GLY A 150 19.46 19.83 -3.73
CA GLY A 150 20.41 20.07 -4.83
C GLY A 150 20.42 21.52 -5.28
N LYS A 151 21.60 22.07 -5.60
CA LYS A 151 21.73 23.48 -5.99
C LYS A 151 21.08 23.74 -7.36
N PHE A 152 20.45 24.92 -7.43
CA PHE A 152 19.95 25.54 -8.65
C PHE A 152 21.08 25.81 -9.64
#